data_AF-A0A535PN11-F1
#
_entry.id   AF-A0A535PN11-F1
#
_cell.length_a   1.000
_cell.length_b   1.000
_cell.length_c   1.000
_cell.angle_alpha   90.00
_cell.angle_beta   90.00
_cell.angle_gamma   90.00
#
_symmetry.space_group_name_H-M   'P 1'
#
loop_
_entity.id
_entity.type
_entity.pdbx_description
1 polymer ?
#
loop_
_entity_poly.entity_id
_entity_poly.type
_entity_poly.pdbx_seq_one_letter_code
_entity_poly.pdbx_strand_id
1 'polypeptide(L)'
;MTERLLEELRSSQQLVVAMTRVIEDDAPGRVGAWTLRDIAAHLATTERECFEPRIRSMAAGERPEFEYYSNDERDFDGVTLQNALSEWVDTRARLIDFVSGLSEEERARVGVHTKFGELTVDGYLKIALDHDQDHLKSLERLATEVAH
;
A
#
# COMPACT_ATOMS: atom_id res chain seq x y z
N MET A 1 -5.03 18.25 7.15
CA MET A 1 -4.65 16.90 7.62
C MET A 1 -4.49 15.96 6.43
N THR A 2 -5.47 15.89 5.53
CA THR A 2 -5.45 15.04 4.33
C THR A 2 -4.29 15.33 3.37
N GLU A 3 -3.97 16.59 3.07
CA GLU A 3 -2.82 16.91 2.19
C GLU A 3 -1.49 16.34 2.69
N ARG A 4 -1.25 16.43 4.01
CA ARG A 4 -0.08 15.82 4.64
C ARG A 4 -0.10 14.30 4.53
N LEU A 5 -1.25 13.67 4.76
CA LEU A 5 -1.39 12.22 4.64
C LEU A 5 -1.12 11.71 3.21
N LEU A 6 -1.60 12.45 2.20
CA LEU A 6 -1.35 12.13 0.79
C LEU A 6 0.14 12.30 0.42
N GLU A 7 0.79 13.33 0.96
CA GLU A 7 2.24 13.52 0.78
C GLU A 7 3.05 12.42 1.48
N GLU A 8 2.65 12.01 2.69
CA GLU A 8 3.27 10.91 3.42
C GLU A 8 3.12 9.57 2.66
N LEU A 9 1.97 9.31 2.04
CA LEU A 9 1.73 8.14 1.17
C LEU A 9 2.57 8.18 -0.11
N ARG A 10 2.77 9.36 -0.70
CA ARG A 10 3.64 9.51 -1.87
C ARG A 10 5.10 9.26 -1.48
N SER A 11 5.51 9.83 -0.35
CA SER A 11 6.87 9.70 0.18
C SER A 11 7.19 8.27 0.59
N SER A 12 6.27 7.57 1.29
CA SER A 12 6.46 6.16 1.70
C SER A 12 6.66 5.25 0.49
N GLN A 13 5.84 5.41 -0.55
CA GLN A 13 6.00 4.67 -1.80
C GLN A 13 7.35 4.96 -2.46
N GLN A 14 7.73 6.23 -2.60
CA GLN A 14 9.02 6.61 -3.21
C GLN A 14 10.20 6.01 -2.46
N LEU A 15 10.15 5.99 -1.13
CA LEU A 15 11.18 5.38 -0.29
C LEU A 15 11.26 3.87 -0.51
N VAL A 16 10.13 3.15 -0.54
CA VAL A 16 10.12 1.72 -0.85
C VAL A 16 10.74 1.45 -2.24
N VAL A 17 10.35 2.21 -3.27
CA VAL A 17 10.93 2.07 -4.62
C VAL A 17 12.43 2.36 -4.65
N ALA A 18 12.89 3.37 -3.90
CA ALA A 18 14.31 3.68 -3.81
C ALA A 18 15.09 2.56 -3.12
N MET A 19 14.54 2.00 -2.03
CA MET A 19 15.18 0.95 -1.26
C MET A 19 15.28 -0.36 -2.01
N THR A 20 14.26 -0.75 -2.77
CA THR A 20 14.33 -1.96 -3.60
C THR A 20 15.44 -1.88 -4.65
N ARG A 21 15.75 -0.67 -5.17
CA ARG A 21 16.89 -0.46 -6.08
C ARG A 21 18.23 -0.60 -5.40
N VAL A 22 18.33 -0.24 -4.12
CA VAL A 22 19.59 -0.34 -3.34
C VAL A 22 19.91 -1.79 -2.99
N ILE A 23 18.89 -2.61 -2.73
CA ILE A 23 19.10 -4.01 -2.29
C ILE A 23 19.51 -4.92 -3.47
N GLU A 24 19.42 -4.45 -4.73
CA GLU A 24 19.64 -5.21 -5.97
C GLU A 24 18.69 -6.42 -6.14
N ASP A 25 18.20 -6.66 -7.37
CA ASP A 25 17.15 -7.66 -7.67
C ASP A 25 17.58 -9.12 -7.36
N ASP A 26 18.89 -9.38 -7.36
CA ASP A 26 19.51 -10.71 -7.18
C ASP A 26 20.07 -10.96 -5.76
N ALA A 27 19.95 -10.01 -4.83
CA ALA A 27 20.34 -10.29 -3.45
C ALA A 27 19.41 -11.37 -2.87
N PRO A 28 19.93 -12.43 -2.23
CA PRO A 28 19.11 -13.50 -1.62
C PRO A 28 18.32 -13.03 -0.39
N GLY A 29 18.20 -11.71 -0.22
CA GLY A 29 17.53 -11.04 0.87
C GLY A 29 16.05 -11.39 0.93
N ARG A 30 15.62 -11.88 2.10
CA ARG A 30 14.21 -12.20 2.36
C ARG A 30 13.74 -11.49 3.61
N VAL A 31 12.51 -10.99 3.57
CA VAL A 31 11.78 -10.58 4.77
C VAL A 31 10.89 -11.75 5.16
N GLY A 32 11.37 -12.55 6.12
CA GLY A 32 10.71 -13.81 6.45
C GLY A 32 10.72 -14.77 5.25
N ALA A 33 9.54 -15.11 4.73
CA ALA A 33 9.40 -15.99 3.56
C ALA A 33 9.45 -15.25 2.21
N TRP A 34 9.31 -13.93 2.23
CA TRP A 34 9.08 -13.12 1.02
C TRP A 34 10.38 -12.54 0.45
N THR A 35 10.54 -12.66 -0.86
CA THR A 35 11.56 -11.94 -1.63
C THR A 35 11.16 -10.47 -1.82
N LEU A 36 12.08 -9.62 -2.30
CA LEU A 36 11.76 -8.24 -2.68
C LEU A 36 10.63 -8.16 -3.71
N ARG A 37 10.63 -9.08 -4.68
CA ARG A 37 9.58 -9.21 -5.69
C ARG A 37 8.24 -9.51 -5.05
N ASP A 38 8.19 -10.44 -4.09
CA ASP A 38 6.94 -10.80 -3.41
C ASP A 38 6.39 -9.62 -2.59
N ILE A 39 7.26 -8.85 -1.92
CA ILE A 39 6.86 -7.63 -1.20
C ILE A 39 6.30 -6.58 -2.17
N ALA A 40 6.97 -6.33 -3.30
CA ALA A 40 6.50 -5.38 -4.29
C ALA A 40 5.15 -5.81 -4.89
N ALA A 41 5.01 -7.09 -5.23
CA ALA A 41 3.78 -7.65 -5.79
C ALA A 41 2.63 -7.59 -4.77
N HIS A 42 2.91 -7.86 -3.50
CA HIS A 42 1.97 -7.70 -2.39
C HIS A 42 1.49 -6.26 -2.22
N LEU A 43 2.39 -5.27 -2.27
CA LEU A 43 2.04 -3.85 -2.16
C LEU A 43 1.16 -3.40 -3.33
N ALA A 44 1.55 -3.72 -4.57
CA ALA A 44 0.77 -3.41 -5.77
C ALA A 44 -0.64 -4.03 -5.71
N THR A 45 -0.69 -5.30 -5.34
CA THR A 45 -1.93 -6.07 -5.22
C THR A 45 -2.84 -5.52 -4.14
N THR A 46 -2.31 -5.24 -2.95
CA THR A 46 -3.07 -4.66 -1.83
C THR A 46 -3.62 -3.29 -2.21
N GLU A 47 -2.85 -2.45 -2.89
CA GLU A 47 -3.34 -1.15 -3.38
C GLU A 47 -4.54 -1.32 -4.33
N ARG A 48 -4.39 -2.18 -5.35
CA ARG A 48 -5.38 -2.37 -6.42
C ARG A 48 -6.65 -3.07 -5.96
N GLU A 49 -6.53 -4.09 -5.13
CA GLU A 49 -7.65 -4.97 -4.79
C GLU A 49 -8.27 -4.66 -3.43
N CYS A 50 -7.55 -3.96 -2.55
CA CYS A 50 -8.02 -3.63 -1.21
C CYS A 50 -8.20 -2.12 -1.05
N PHE A 51 -7.13 -1.33 -1.09
CA PHE A 51 -7.22 0.09 -0.72
C PHE A 51 -8.05 0.91 -1.72
N GLU A 52 -7.69 0.90 -3.00
CA GLU A 52 -8.36 1.70 -4.02
C GLU A 52 -9.88 1.42 -4.12
N PRO A 53 -10.36 0.17 -4.30
CA PRO A 53 -11.78 -0.09 -4.48
C PRO A 53 -12.60 0.24 -3.23
N ARG A 54 -12.07 -0.05 -2.03
CA ARG A 54 -12.77 0.26 -0.77
C ARG A 54 -12.86 1.77 -0.56
N ILE A 55 -11.80 2.52 -0.86
CA ILE A 55 -11.80 3.99 -0.76
C ILE A 55 -12.81 4.59 -1.73
N ARG A 56 -12.85 4.11 -2.98
CA ARG A 56 -13.82 4.57 -3.97
C ARG A 56 -15.26 4.30 -3.53
N SER A 57 -15.55 3.10 -3.02
CA SER A 57 -16.88 2.72 -2.53
C SER A 57 -17.32 3.56 -1.31
N MET A 58 -16.43 3.77 -0.33
CA MET A 58 -16.68 4.67 0.80
C MET A 58 -16.95 6.09 0.33
N ALA A 59 -16.08 6.64 -0.52
CA ALA A 59 -16.23 7.99 -1.07
C ALA A 59 -17.52 8.16 -1.90
N ALA A 60 -18.03 7.09 -2.53
CA ALA A 60 -19.32 7.09 -3.22
C ALA A 60 -20.55 7.03 -2.28
N GLY A 61 -20.34 6.84 -0.97
CA GLY A 61 -21.42 6.78 0.03
C GLY A 61 -22.08 5.41 0.15
N GLU A 62 -21.46 4.35 -0.38
CA GLU A 62 -22.03 2.99 -0.38
C GLU A 62 -21.94 2.30 0.98
N ARG A 63 -21.11 2.81 1.89
CA ARG A 63 -20.85 2.24 3.22
C ARG A 63 -20.52 0.74 3.17
N PRO A 64 -19.45 0.34 2.45
CA PRO A 64 -19.10 -1.06 2.26
C PRO A 64 -18.71 -1.72 3.60
N GLU A 65 -19.08 -2.98 3.75
CA GLU A 65 -18.57 -3.86 4.81
C GLU A 65 -17.42 -4.69 4.26
N PHE A 66 -16.33 -4.80 5.01
CA PHE A 66 -15.14 -5.52 4.56
C PHE A 66 -14.36 -6.15 5.70
N GLU A 67 -13.63 -7.21 5.34
CA GLU A 67 -12.76 -7.95 6.25
C GLU A 67 -11.29 -7.64 6.00
N TYR A 68 -10.44 -8.25 6.84
CA TYR A 68 -9.01 -8.26 6.64
C TYR A 68 -8.67 -8.81 5.24
N TYR A 69 -7.74 -8.15 4.57
CA TYR A 69 -7.24 -8.57 3.26
C TYR A 69 -5.84 -9.18 3.44
N SER A 70 -5.63 -10.40 2.95
CA SER A 70 -4.35 -11.10 3.02
C SER A 70 -3.93 -11.60 1.65
N ASN A 71 -2.62 -11.60 1.42
CA ASN A 71 -1.96 -12.26 0.28
C ASN A 71 -1.06 -13.43 0.74
N ASP A 72 -1.19 -13.92 1.98
CA ASP A 72 -0.27 -14.93 2.53
C ASP A 72 -0.22 -16.23 1.71
N GLU A 73 -1.35 -16.61 1.11
CA GLU A 73 -1.48 -17.79 0.25
C GLU A 73 -1.37 -17.46 -1.25
N ARG A 74 -1.08 -16.20 -1.59
CA ARG A 74 -1.05 -15.75 -2.98
C ARG A 74 0.29 -16.10 -3.63
N ASP A 75 0.19 -16.71 -4.80
CA ASP A 75 1.33 -16.92 -5.67
C ASP A 75 1.52 -15.69 -6.58
N PHE A 76 2.73 -15.14 -6.56
CA PHE A 76 3.15 -14.01 -7.40
C PHE A 76 4.06 -14.45 -8.55
N ASP A 77 4.06 -15.75 -8.89
CA ASP A 77 4.78 -16.29 -10.04
C ASP A 77 4.47 -15.51 -11.33
N GLY A 78 5.55 -15.17 -12.04
CA GLY A 78 5.49 -14.39 -13.29
C GLY A 78 5.38 -12.87 -13.11
N VAL A 79 5.18 -12.36 -11.88
CA VAL A 79 5.20 -10.91 -11.61
C VAL A 79 6.64 -10.46 -11.41
N THR A 80 7.18 -9.61 -12.30
CA THR A 80 8.53 -9.06 -12.10
C THR A 80 8.53 -7.93 -11.07
N LEU A 81 9.66 -7.73 -10.38
CA LEU A 81 9.83 -6.62 -9.43
C LEU A 81 9.47 -5.28 -10.08
N GLN A 82 10.00 -5.02 -11.28
CA GLN A 82 9.75 -3.78 -12.00
C GLN A 82 8.26 -3.58 -12.36
N ASN A 83 7.57 -4.64 -12.79
CA ASN A 83 6.15 -4.55 -13.12
C ASN A 83 5.32 -4.27 -11.87
N ALA A 84 5.58 -4.96 -10.76
CA ALA A 84 4.90 -4.74 -9.50
C ALA A 84 5.09 -3.31 -8.98
N LEU A 85 6.33 -2.80 -8.97
CA LEU A 85 6.61 -1.43 -8.53
C LEU A 85 5.92 -0.40 -9.45
N SER A 86 5.93 -0.62 -10.76
CA SER A 86 5.28 0.29 -11.72
C SER A 86 3.76 0.31 -11.52
N GLU A 87 3.14 -0.86 -11.36
CA GLU A 87 1.71 -0.99 -11.08
C GLU A 87 1.33 -0.29 -9.77
N TRP A 88 2.13 -0.47 -8.71
CA TRP A 88 1.88 0.20 -7.45
C TRP A 88 1.99 1.72 -7.55
N VAL A 89 3.02 2.22 -8.24
CA VAL A 89 3.20 3.67 -8.50
C VAL A 89 2.00 4.25 -9.23
N ASP A 90 1.57 3.62 -10.31
CA ASP A 90 0.46 4.11 -11.11
C ASP A 90 -0.86 4.07 -10.32
N THR A 91 -1.08 3.01 -9.54
CA THR A 91 -2.30 2.83 -8.74
C THR A 91 -2.38 3.84 -7.61
N ARG A 92 -1.29 4.04 -6.86
CA ARG A 92 -1.21 5.05 -5.80
C ARG A 92 -1.38 6.47 -6.35
N ALA A 93 -0.79 6.78 -7.51
CA ALA A 93 -0.96 8.08 -8.14
C ALA A 93 -2.45 8.35 -8.46
N ARG A 94 -3.14 7.39 -9.07
CA ARG A 94 -4.58 7.51 -9.35
C ARG A 94 -5.42 7.62 -8.08
N LEU A 95 -5.07 6.91 -7.02
CA LEU A 95 -5.76 7.01 -5.73
C LEU A 95 -5.58 8.39 -5.10
N ILE A 96 -4.34 8.90 -5.07
CA ILE A 96 -4.03 10.22 -4.52
C ILE A 96 -4.76 11.31 -5.31
N ASP A 97 -4.75 11.24 -6.64
CA ASP A 97 -5.44 12.21 -7.49
C ASP A 97 -6.96 12.17 -7.26
N PHE A 98 -7.54 10.97 -7.11
CA PHE A 98 -8.94 10.79 -6.77
C PHE A 98 -9.29 11.43 -5.42
N VAL A 99 -8.55 11.11 -4.35
CA VAL A 99 -8.81 11.62 -3.00
C VAL A 99 -8.60 13.13 -2.91
N SER A 100 -7.61 13.67 -3.64
CA SER A 100 -7.35 15.11 -3.71
C SER A 100 -8.53 15.88 -4.30
N GLY A 101 -9.31 15.25 -5.17
CA GLY A 101 -10.52 15.84 -5.76
C GLY A 101 -11.78 15.73 -4.91
N LEU A 102 -11.77 14.98 -3.80
CA LEU A 102 -12.94 14.80 -2.95
C LEU A 102 -13.22 16.05 -2.11
N SER A 103 -14.49 16.25 -1.74
CA SER A 103 -14.90 17.18 -0.69
C SER A 103 -14.58 16.64 0.71
N GLU A 104 -14.65 17.50 1.73
CA GLU A 104 -14.52 17.06 3.14
C GLU A 104 -15.61 16.07 3.54
N GLU A 105 -16.85 16.26 3.04
CA GLU A 105 -17.97 15.36 3.30
C GLU A 105 -17.74 13.98 2.69
N GLU A 106 -17.27 13.91 1.44
CA GLU A 106 -16.94 12.64 0.78
C GLU A 106 -15.82 11.89 1.49
N ARG A 107 -14.82 12.61 2.01
CA ARG A 107 -13.75 12.01 2.81
C ARG A 107 -14.20 11.54 4.19
N ALA A 108 -15.23 12.16 4.75
CA ALA A 108 -15.82 11.75 6.02
C ALA A 108 -16.76 10.54 5.88
N ARG A 109 -17.09 10.09 4.66
CA ARG A 109 -17.90 8.89 4.44
C ARG A 109 -17.17 7.65 4.95
N VAL A 110 -17.97 6.73 5.47
CA VAL A 110 -17.49 5.57 6.23
C VAL A 110 -17.70 4.27 5.47
N GLY A 111 -16.81 3.30 5.71
CA GLY A 111 -17.06 1.88 5.54
C GLY A 111 -16.89 1.15 6.88
N VAL A 112 -17.25 -0.12 6.95
CA VAL A 112 -17.22 -0.91 8.18
C VAL A 112 -16.24 -2.07 8.04
N HIS A 113 -15.15 -2.00 8.78
CA HIS A 113 -14.22 -3.12 8.90
C HIS A 113 -14.63 -4.03 10.06
N THR A 114 -14.72 -5.33 9.84
CA THR A 114 -15.17 -6.29 10.89
C THR A 114 -14.40 -6.21 12.21
N LYS A 115 -13.08 -5.98 12.13
CA LYS A 115 -12.21 -5.75 13.31
C LYS A 115 -12.16 -4.31 13.84
N PHE A 116 -12.11 -3.30 12.97
CA PHE A 116 -11.82 -1.92 13.37
C PHE A 116 -13.08 -1.05 13.52
N GLY A 117 -14.25 -1.58 13.16
CA GLY A 117 -15.49 -0.83 13.15
C GLY A 117 -15.55 0.16 11.99
N GLU A 118 -16.16 1.31 12.22
CA GLU A 118 -16.31 2.34 11.19
C GLU A 118 -14.98 3.04 10.89
N LEU A 119 -14.64 3.13 9.61
CA LEU A 119 -13.46 3.80 9.10
C LEU A 119 -13.88 4.81 8.04
N THR A 120 -13.42 6.05 8.15
CA THR A 120 -13.57 7.05 7.09
C THR A 120 -12.59 6.79 5.95
N VAL A 121 -12.75 7.47 4.81
CA VAL A 121 -11.74 7.48 3.73
C VAL A 121 -10.36 7.87 4.28
N ASP A 122 -10.28 8.97 5.05
CA ASP A 122 -9.03 9.42 5.66
C ASP A 122 -8.47 8.39 6.66
N GLY A 123 -9.33 7.76 7.44
CA GLY A 123 -8.95 6.69 8.36
C GLY A 123 -8.37 5.47 7.63
N TYR A 124 -8.92 5.13 6.46
CA TYR A 124 -8.43 3.99 5.68
C TYR A 124 -7.14 4.30 4.92
N LEU A 125 -6.95 5.54 4.46
CA LEU A 125 -5.66 6.02 3.94
C LEU A 125 -4.57 5.96 5.01
N LYS A 126 -4.90 6.25 6.27
CA LYS A 126 -3.95 6.10 7.37
C LYS A 126 -3.50 4.65 7.57
N ILE A 127 -4.41 3.69 7.41
CA ILE A 127 -4.09 2.25 7.44
C ILE A 127 -3.19 1.87 6.26
N ALA A 128 -3.43 2.40 5.07
CA ALA A 128 -2.52 2.21 3.92
C ALA A 128 -1.12 2.76 4.21
N LEU A 129 -1.02 3.94 4.84
CA LEU A 129 0.27 4.51 5.22
C LEU A 129 1.00 3.65 6.28
N ASP A 130 0.29 3.16 7.29
CA ASP A 130 0.88 2.27 8.30
C ASP A 130 1.40 0.97 7.68
N HIS A 131 0.66 0.43 6.70
CA HIS A 131 1.08 -0.75 5.94
C HIS A 131 2.38 -0.51 5.16
N ASP A 132 2.46 0.61 4.41
CA ASP A 132 3.68 0.99 3.70
C ASP A 132 4.89 1.08 4.66
N GLN A 133 4.70 1.72 5.81
CA GLN A 133 5.75 1.95 6.80
C GLN A 133 6.25 0.65 7.44
N ASP A 134 5.37 -0.34 7.63
CA ASP A 134 5.77 -1.64 8.17
C ASP A 134 6.62 -2.44 7.17
N HIS A 135 6.31 -2.37 5.87
CA HIS A 135 7.16 -2.92 4.82
C HIS A 135 8.48 -2.16 4.70
N LEU A 136 8.46 -0.83 4.80
CA LEU A 136 9.67 -0.01 4.76
C LEU A 136 10.66 -0.39 5.88
N LYS A 137 10.19 -0.52 7.13
CA LYS A 137 11.03 -0.97 8.26
C LYS A 137 11.67 -2.33 7.99
N SER A 138 10.97 -3.20 7.28
CA SER A 138 11.46 -4.54 6.96
C SER A 138 12.54 -4.49 5.88
N LEU A 139 12.37 -3.62 4.87
CA LEU A 139 13.39 -3.33 3.87
C LEU A 139 14.63 -2.65 4.46
N GLU A 140 14.48 -1.78 5.47
CA GLU A 140 15.61 -1.11 6.15
C GLU A 140 16.51 -2.09 6.88
N ARG A 141 15.90 -3.06 7.58
CA ARG A 141 16.62 -4.16 8.21
C ARG A 141 17.37 -4.96 7.16
N LEU A 142 16.69 -5.33 6.07
CA LEU A 142 17.30 -6.12 5.01
C LEU A 142 18.48 -5.40 4.34
N ALA A 143 18.33 -4.11 4.02
CA ALA A 143 19.41 -3.32 3.44
C ALA A 143 20.64 -3.24 4.35
N THR A 144 20.43 -3.17 5.66
CA THR A 144 21.52 -3.20 6.64
C THR A 144 22.23 -4.56 6.65
N GLU A 145 21.48 -5.66 6.60
CA GLU A 145 22.02 -7.01 6.60
C GLU A 145 22.83 -7.32 5.34
N VAL A 146 22.41 -6.84 4.17
CA VAL A 146 23.10 -7.07 2.88
C VAL A 146 24.35 -6.19 2.72
N ALA A 147 24.42 -5.05 3.43
CA ALA A 147 25.58 -4.15 3.39
C ALA A 147 26.79 -4.64 4.22
N HIS A 148 26.65 -5.74 4.96
CA HIS A 148 27.67 -6.36 5.81
C HIS A 148 28.21 -7.66 5.23
#